data_AF-A0A349NZF2-F1
#
_entry.id   AF-A0A349NZF2-F1
#
_cell.length_a   1.000
_cell.length_b   1.000
_cell.length_c   1.000
_cell.angle_alpha   90.00
_cell.angle_beta   90.00
_cell.angle_gamma   90.00
#
_symmetry.space_group_name_H-M   'P 1'
#
loop_
_entity.id
_entity.type
_entity.pdbx_description
1 polymer ?
#
loop_
_entity_poly.entity_id
_entity_poly.type
_entity_poly.pdbx_seq_one_letter_code
_entity_poly.pdbx_strand_id
1 'polypeptide(L)' 'MTDISKKSNEDLVKTIDSKREELRALRFDIAGSAKKNTKATMLARKEIARSLTEVNARKKVAA' A
#
# COMPACT_ATOMS: atom_id res chain seq x y z
N MET A 1 -6.46 -13.24 1.55
CA MET A 1 -5.80 -12.25 2.42
C MET A 1 -4.32 -12.46 2.25
N THR A 2 -3.57 -11.47 1.79
CA THR A 2 -2.10 -11.59 1.76
C THR A 2 -1.60 -11.51 3.20
N ASP A 3 -0.85 -12.51 3.65
CA ASP A 3 -0.30 -12.60 5.00
C ASP A 3 0.75 -11.50 5.23
N ILE A 4 0.29 -10.29 5.58
CA ILE A 4 1.15 -9.15 5.91
C ILE A 4 1.90 -9.39 7.23
N SER A 5 1.36 -10.26 8.09
CA SER A 5 1.93 -10.66 9.38
C SER A 5 3.26 -11.40 9.26
N LYS A 6 3.52 -12.10 8.14
CA LYS A 6 4.77 -12.86 7.93
C LYS A 6 5.94 -12.01 7.45
N LYS A 7 5.68 -10.77 7.02
CA LYS A 7 6.72 -9.88 6.49
C LYS A 7 7.47 -9.18 7.63
N SER A 8 8.78 -8.99 7.46
CA SER A 8 9.59 -8.19 8.40
C SER A 8 9.14 -6.72 8.37
N ASN A 9 9.48 -5.96 9.40
CA ASN A 9 9.17 -4.52 9.44
C ASN A 9 9.78 -3.77 8.25
N GLU A 10 11.01 -4.13 7.85
CA GLU A 10 11.70 -3.52 6.72
C GLU A 10 10.99 -3.82 5.39
N ASP A 11 10.50 -5.06 5.22
CA ASP A 11 9.77 -5.45 4.02
C ASP A 11 8.41 -4.77 3.93
N LEU A 12 7.77 -4.48 5.07
CA LEU A 12 6.54 -3.71 5.11
C LEU A 12 6.77 -2.26 4.67
N VAL A 13 7.84 -1.63 5.12
CA VAL A 13 8.21 -0.27 4.71
C VAL A 13 8.51 -0.22 3.21
N LYS A 14 9.35 -1.14 2.70
CA LYS A 14 9.63 -1.26 1.26
C LYS A 14 8.35 -1.48 0.44
N THR A 15 7.45 -2.34 0.93
CA THR A 15 6.16 -2.59 0.26
C THR A 15 5.30 -1.30 0.24
N ILE A 16 5.28 -0.52 1.32
CA ILE A 16 4.54 0.74 1.39
C ILE A 16 5.07 1.74 0.37
N ASP A 17 6.40 1.89 0.26
CA ASP A 17 7.01 2.86 -0.65
C ASP A 17 6.77 2.49 -2.11
N SER A 18 6.96 1.22 -2.48
CA SER A 18 6.64 0.73 -3.83
C SER A 18 5.17 0.96 -4.19
N LYS A 19 4.25 0.72 -3.24
CA LYS A 19 2.81 0.92 -3.46
C LYS A 19 2.41 2.39 -3.54
N ARG A 20 3.14 3.29 -2.87
CA ARG A 20 2.95 4.75 -2.98
C ARG A 20 3.37 5.25 -4.35
N GLU A 21 4.49 4.75 -4.88
CA GLU A 21 4.91 5.06 -6.25
C GLU A 21 3.92 4.51 -7.28
N GLU A 22 3.45 3.27 -7.12
CA GLU A 22 2.38 2.70 -7.95
C GLU A 22 1.11 3.57 -7.91
N LEU A 23 0.70 4.03 -6.72
CA LEU A 23 -0.45 4.92 -6.57
C LEU A 23 -0.22 6.28 -7.24
N ARG A 24 1.01 6.79 -7.22
CA ARG A 24 1.38 8.03 -7.90
C ARG A 24 1.28 7.87 -9.42
N ALA A 25 1.86 6.81 -9.98
CA ALA A 25 1.77 6.48 -11.40
C ALA A 25 0.30 6.34 -11.83
N LEU A 26 -0.50 5.57 -11.09
CA LEU A 26 -1.94 5.40 -11.37
C LEU A 26 -2.70 6.73 -11.34
N ARG A 27 -2.36 7.66 -10.45
CA ARG A 27 -2.98 9.00 -10.42
C ARG A 27 -2.65 9.82 -11.66
N PHE A 28 -1.40 9.75 -12.14
CA PHE A 28 -1.00 10.41 -13.39
C PHE A 28 -1.62 9.74 -14.62
N ASP A 29 -1.65 8.42 -14.69
CA ASP A 29 -2.25 7.67 -15.80
C ASP A 29 -3.76 7.88 -15.93
N ILE A 30 -4.46 8.10 -14.82
CA ILE A 30 -5.90 8.42 -14.81
C ILE A 30 -6.16 9.86 -15.27
N ALA A 31 -5.20 10.78 -15.08
CA ALA A 31 -5.29 12.16 -15.51
C ALA A 31 -5.06 12.30 -17.03
N GLY A 32 -5.99 11.77 -17.82
CA GLY A 32 -5.98 11.92 -19.28
C GLY A 32 -6.43 10.68 -20.07
N SER A 33 -6.53 9.51 -19.43
CA SER A 33 -6.93 8.28 -20.13
C SER A 33 -8.44 8.01 -20.06
N ALA A 34 -9.00 7.51 -21.17
CA ALA A 34 -10.40 7.06 -21.24
C ALA A 34 -10.65 5.78 -20.42
N LYS A 35 -9.61 4.95 -20.20
CA LYS A 35 -9.69 3.72 -19.40
C LYS A 35 -9.22 3.98 -17.96
N LYS A 36 -10.15 4.38 -17.09
CA LYS A 36 -9.90 4.60 -15.66
C LYS A 36 -9.76 3.27 -14.93
N ASN A 37 -8.54 2.85 -14.57
CA ASN A 37 -8.33 1.68 -13.71
C ASN A 37 -8.53 2.03 -12.22
N THR A 38 -9.79 2.31 -11.86
CA THR A 38 -10.19 2.70 -10.50
C THR A 38 -9.98 1.58 -9.48
N LYS A 39 -10.10 0.33 -9.90
CA LYS A 39 -9.90 -0.85 -9.05
C LYS A 39 -8.45 -0.97 -8.58
N ALA A 40 -7.47 -0.77 -9.47
CA ALA A 40 -6.06 -0.76 -9.09
C ALA A 40 -5.75 0.33 -8.05
N THR A 41 -6.29 1.53 -8.24
CA THR A 41 -6.12 2.65 -7.29
C THR A 41 -6.73 2.31 -5.92
N MET A 42 -7.91 1.70 -5.89
CA MET A 42 -8.55 1.26 -4.65
C MET A 42 -7.70 0.20 -3.93
N LEU A 43 -7.20 -0.81 -4.66
CA LEU A 43 -6.39 -1.88 -4.10
C LEU A 43 -5.07 -1.36 -3.54
N ALA A 44 -4.35 -0.50 -4.28
CA ALA A 44 -3.10 0.09 -3.83
C ALA A 44 -3.28 0.87 -2.50
N ARG A 45 -4.34 1.69 -2.38
CA ARG A 45 -4.66 2.39 -1.11
C ARG A 45 -4.94 1.42 0.03
N LYS A 46 -5.68 0.34 -0.25
CA LYS A 46 -6.05 -0.67 0.76
C LYS A 46 -4.82 -1.44 1.26
N GLU A 47 -3.88 -1.75 0.38
CA GLU A 47 -2.62 -2.42 0.73
C GLU A 47 -1.73 -1.52 1.58
N ILE A 48 -1.57 -0.24 1.20
CA ILE A 48 -0.83 0.74 2.01
C ILE A 48 -1.43 0.86 3.42
N ALA A 49 -2.76 1.02 3.51
CA ALA A 49 -3.44 1.16 4.80
C ALA A 49 -3.21 -0.07 5.69
N ARG A 50 -3.34 -1.28 5.15
CA ARG A 50 -3.14 -2.51 5.91
C ARG A 50 -1.70 -2.68 6.40
N SER A 51 -0.71 -2.39 5.54
CA SER A 51 0.70 -2.43 5.92
C SER A 51 1.02 -1.41 7.02
N LEU A 52 0.48 -0.20 6.93
CA LEU A 52 0.64 0.82 7.99
C LEU A 52 -0.04 0.41 9.31
N THR A 53 -1.22 -0.21 9.24
CA THR A 53 -1.90 -0.73 10.44
C THR A 53 -1.07 -1.80 11.14
N GLU A 54 -0.48 -2.72 10.38
CA GLU A 54 0.39 -3.76 10.93
C GLU A 54 1.65 -3.16 11.58
N VAL A 55 2.32 -2.21 10.91
CA VAL A 55 3.48 -1.49 11.48
C VAL A 55 3.10 -0.77 12.78
N ASN A 56 1.96 -0.09 12.80
CA ASN A 56 1.47 0.60 14.01
C ASN A 56 1.07 -0.37 15.12
N ALA A 57 0.47 -1.52 14.79
CA ALA A 57 0.12 -2.54 15.75
C ALA A 57 1.38 -3.11 16.43
N ARG A 58 2.43 -3.40 15.64
CA ARG A 58 3.73 -3.83 16.18
C ARG A 58 4.36 -2.76 17.07
N LYS A 59 4.31 -1.50 16.65
CA LYS A 59 4.81 -0.37 17.45
C LYS A 59 4.08 -0.24 18.80
N LYS A 60 2.76 -0.46 18.83
CA LYS A 60 1.96 -0.42 20.07
C LYS A 60 2.23 -1.58 21.02
N VAL A 61 2.54 -2.78 20.50
CA VAL A 61 2.87 -3.95 21.32
C VAL A 61 4.29 -3.86 21.90
N ALA A 62 5.20 -3.19 21.19
CA ALA A 62 6.58 -2.99 21.64
C ALA A 62 6.76 -1.79 22.61
N ALA A 63 5.71 -1.02 22.86
CA ALA A 63 5.69 0.15 23.75
C ALA A 63 4.98 -0.19 25.07
#